data_AF-A0A9E5YVR2-F1
#
_entry.id   AF-A0A9E5YVR2-F1
#
_cell.length_a   1.000
_cell.length_b   1.000
_cell.length_c   1.000
_cell.angle_alpha   90.00
_cell.angle_beta   90.00
_cell.angle_gamma   90.00
#
_symmetry.space_group_name_H-M   'P 1'
#
loop_
_entity.id
_entity.type
_entity.pdbx_description
1 polymer ?
#
loop_
_entity_poly.entity_id
_entity_poly.type
_entity_poly.pdbx_seq_one_letter_code
_entity_poly.pdbx_strand_id
1 'polypeptide(L)'
;MINDSNTILKLDSRGWHEQIAQIISAEDTTLFPAVLVEALRHIVPFDYSVIFSYRGQERPICVYDTFTPDQRVVFVTDYQEGPYLLDPLYQACAERIDPGLYRLRDIAPDRFYHSEYYRSYYRRTGLSEEIG
;
A
#
# COMPACT_ATOMS: atom_id res chain seq x y z
N MET A 1 -16.80 -13.29 12.39
CA MET A 1 -16.98 -14.19 11.24
C MET A 1 -15.93 -13.80 10.22
N ILE A 2 -14.89 -14.61 10.08
CA ILE A 2 -13.84 -14.39 9.08
C ILE A 2 -14.41 -14.96 7.78
N ASN A 3 -14.55 -14.12 6.76
CA ASN A 3 -15.16 -14.51 5.50
C ASN A 3 -14.12 -15.31 4.70
N ASP A 4 -14.27 -16.63 4.65
CA ASP A 4 -13.45 -17.58 3.87
C ASP A 4 -13.72 -17.47 2.36
N SER A 5 -13.41 -16.32 1.75
CA SER A 5 -13.67 -16.09 0.31
C SER A 5 -12.51 -15.54 -0.49
N ASN A 6 -11.27 -15.62 0.02
CA ASN A 6 -10.10 -15.18 -0.77
C ASN A 6 -9.64 -16.26 -1.76
N THR A 7 -10.54 -16.65 -2.66
CA THR A 7 -10.21 -17.55 -3.77
C THR A 7 -9.35 -16.78 -4.76
N ILE A 8 -8.16 -17.31 -5.06
CA ILE A 8 -7.31 -16.77 -6.11
C ILE A 8 -7.98 -17.03 -7.47
N LEU A 9 -8.28 -15.96 -8.19
CA LEU A 9 -8.91 -15.99 -9.50
C LEU A 9 -7.85 -16.06 -10.59
N LYS A 10 -8.15 -16.78 -11.66
CA LYS A 10 -7.35 -16.69 -12.88
C LYS A 10 -7.69 -15.40 -13.61
N LEU A 11 -6.68 -14.75 -14.19
CA LEU A 11 -6.84 -13.48 -14.92
C LEU A 11 -7.70 -13.60 -16.19
N ASP A 12 -7.92 -14.80 -16.72
CA ASP A 12 -8.81 -15.07 -17.85
C ASP A 12 -10.21 -15.55 -17.40
N SER A 13 -10.45 -15.65 -16.10
CA SER A 13 -11.72 -16.15 -15.55
C SER A 13 -12.82 -15.11 -15.61
N ARG A 14 -14.06 -15.59 -15.70
CA ARG A 14 -15.26 -14.75 -15.55
C ARG A 14 -15.25 -13.96 -14.24
N GLY A 15 -14.83 -14.59 -13.14
CA GLY A 15 -14.76 -13.92 -11.84
C GLY A 15 -13.82 -12.71 -11.87
N TRP A 16 -12.66 -12.83 -12.51
CA TRP A 16 -11.74 -11.69 -12.66
C TRP A 16 -12.34 -10.58 -13.52
N HIS A 17 -12.99 -10.91 -14.64
CA HIS A 17 -13.70 -9.93 -15.46
C HIS A 17 -14.82 -9.21 -14.69
N GLU A 18 -15.52 -9.90 -13.79
CA GLU A 18 -16.52 -9.30 -12.91
C GLU A 18 -15.88 -8.32 -11.90
N GLN A 19 -14.72 -8.64 -11.33
CA GLN A 19 -13.96 -7.73 -10.47
C GLN A 19 -13.52 -6.47 -11.24
N ILE A 20 -12.99 -6.61 -12.47
CA ILE A 20 -12.63 -5.47 -13.32
C ILE A 20 -13.83 -4.57 -13.62
N ALA A 21 -14.99 -5.16 -13.93
CA ALA A 21 -16.21 -4.39 -14.18
C ALA A 21 -16.64 -3.58 -12.94
N GLN A 22 -16.48 -4.14 -11.74
CA GLN A 22 -16.74 -3.42 -10.49
C GLN A 22 -15.76 -2.28 -10.27
N ILE A 23 -14.46 -2.47 -10.53
CA ILE A 23 -13.45 -1.41 -10.42
C ILE A 23 -13.80 -0.23 -11.32
N ILE A 24 -14.10 -0.49 -12.60
CA ILE A 24 -14.47 0.56 -13.57
C ILE A 24 -15.76 1.26 -13.14
N SER A 25 -16.75 0.50 -12.67
CA SER A 25 -18.03 1.09 -12.22
C SER A 25 -17.90 1.94 -10.95
N ALA A 26 -16.84 1.72 -10.16
CA ALA A 26 -16.56 2.48 -8.96
C ALA A 26 -15.69 3.73 -9.23
N GLU A 27 -15.23 3.95 -10.46
CA GLU A 27 -14.46 5.15 -10.85
C GLU A 27 -15.17 6.43 -10.40
N ASP A 28 -14.38 7.42 -9.96
CA ASP A 28 -14.85 8.70 -9.40
C ASP A 28 -15.76 8.60 -8.16
N THR A 29 -15.83 7.43 -7.51
CA THR A 29 -16.56 7.26 -6.24
C THR A 29 -15.62 7.04 -5.06
N THR A 30 -16.13 7.27 -3.85
CA THR A 30 -15.42 6.94 -2.60
C THR A 30 -15.25 5.45 -2.37
N LEU A 31 -15.91 4.59 -3.17
CA LEU A 31 -15.81 3.14 -3.07
C LEU A 31 -14.62 2.57 -3.86
N PHE A 32 -14.08 3.33 -4.83
CA PHE A 32 -13.02 2.87 -5.72
C PHE A 32 -11.85 2.19 -4.99
N PRO A 33 -11.25 2.78 -3.93
CA PRO A 33 -10.10 2.18 -3.27
C PRO A 33 -10.42 0.81 -2.65
N ALA A 34 -11.60 0.67 -2.05
CA ALA A 34 -12.02 -0.58 -1.42
C ALA A 34 -12.25 -1.69 -2.45
N VAL A 35 -12.91 -1.36 -3.57
CA VAL A 35 -13.16 -2.32 -4.66
C VAL A 35 -11.85 -2.75 -5.34
N LEU A 36 -10.93 -1.81 -5.56
CA LEU A 36 -9.60 -2.11 -6.09
C LEU A 36 -8.83 -3.07 -5.17
N VAL A 37 -8.77 -2.77 -3.87
CA VAL A 37 -8.06 -3.60 -2.89
C VAL A 37 -8.67 -5.00 -2.82
N GLU A 38 -9.99 -5.14 -2.81
CA GLU A 38 -10.64 -6.44 -2.82
C GLU A 38 -10.33 -7.24 -4.09
N ALA A 39 -10.36 -6.60 -5.26
CA ALA A 39 -9.98 -7.25 -6.51
C ALA A 39 -8.51 -7.73 -6.49
N LEU A 40 -7.58 -6.94 -5.93
CA LEU A 40 -6.17 -7.36 -5.79
C LEU A 40 -6.00 -8.57 -4.86
N ARG A 41 -6.83 -8.71 -3.82
CA ARG A 41 -6.81 -9.86 -2.90
C ARG A 41 -7.15 -11.18 -3.60
N HIS A 42 -7.91 -11.11 -4.70
CA HIS A 42 -8.17 -12.26 -5.57
C HIS A 42 -7.00 -12.63 -6.49
N ILE A 43 -5.95 -11.82 -6.60
CA ILE A 43 -4.75 -12.16 -7.40
C ILE A 43 -3.63 -12.65 -6.49
N VAL A 44 -3.41 -11.97 -5.37
CA VAL A 44 -2.32 -12.26 -4.45
C VAL A 44 -2.77 -12.02 -3.01
N PRO A 45 -2.45 -12.91 -2.06
CA PRO A 45 -2.72 -12.67 -0.66
C PRO A 45 -1.78 -11.59 -0.11
N PHE A 46 -2.33 -10.64 0.64
CA PHE A 46 -1.59 -9.65 1.42
C PHE A 46 -2.36 -9.30 2.69
N ASP A 47 -1.65 -8.88 3.73
CA ASP A 47 -2.27 -8.59 5.02
C ASP A 47 -2.97 -7.22 5.00
N TYR A 48 -2.26 -6.18 4.55
CA TYR A 48 -2.72 -4.80 4.60
C TYR A 48 -2.50 -4.05 3.29
N SER A 49 -3.28 -3.00 3.06
CA SER A 49 -3.10 -2.05 1.98
C SER A 49 -3.29 -0.63 2.49
N VAL A 50 -2.53 0.31 1.94
CA VAL A 50 -2.68 1.76 2.14
C VAL A 50 -2.46 2.48 0.82
N ILE A 51 -3.21 3.55 0.59
CA ILE A 51 -3.06 4.41 -0.58
C ILE A 51 -2.76 5.82 -0.10
N PHE A 52 -1.56 6.29 -0.43
CA PHE A 52 -1.14 7.67 -0.17
C PHE A 52 -1.13 8.47 -1.46
N SER A 53 -1.54 9.74 -1.36
CA SER A 53 -1.31 10.75 -2.39
C SER A 53 -0.16 11.66 -1.97
N TYR A 54 0.89 11.69 -2.77
CA TYR A 54 2.07 12.53 -2.56
C TYR A 54 2.00 13.79 -3.42
N ARG A 55 2.22 14.96 -2.80
CA ARG A 55 2.24 16.25 -3.49
C ARG A 55 3.49 17.03 -3.12
N GLY A 56 4.57 16.80 -3.87
CA GLY A 56 5.86 17.44 -3.60
C GLY A 56 6.36 17.10 -2.19
N GLN A 57 6.66 18.14 -1.40
CA GLN A 57 7.12 18.03 -0.01
C GLN A 57 5.99 18.19 1.03
N GLU A 58 4.73 18.21 0.59
CA GLU A 58 3.59 18.23 1.51
C GLU A 58 3.46 16.87 2.22
N ARG A 59 2.82 16.89 3.39
CA ARG A 59 2.50 15.67 4.13
C ARG A 59 1.63 14.73 3.25
N PRO A 60 1.91 13.42 3.23
CA PRO A 60 1.11 12.46 2.46
C PRO A 60 -0.36 12.51 2.87
N ILE A 61 -1.26 12.45 1.89
CA ILE A 61 -2.70 12.34 2.16
C ILE A 61 -3.06 10.87 2.13
N CYS A 62 -3.52 10.32 3.25
CA CYS A 62 -4.08 8.97 3.31
C CYS A 62 -5.44 8.95 2.64
N VAL A 63 -5.53 8.30 1.48
CA VAL A 63 -6.77 8.16 0.70
C VAL A 63 -7.58 6.97 1.21
N TYR A 64 -6.91 5.86 1.53
CA TYR A 64 -7.53 4.61 1.97
C TYR A 64 -6.53 3.72 2.72
N ASP A 65 -7.02 2.90 3.64
CA ASP A 65 -6.25 1.87 4.32
C ASP A 65 -7.16 0.77 4.87
N THR A 66 -6.57 -0.40 5.10
CA THR A 66 -7.25 -1.56 5.70
C THR A 66 -6.83 -1.82 7.15
N PHE A 67 -6.20 -0.83 7.81
CA PHE A 67 -5.62 -1.00 9.13
C PHE A 67 -6.69 -1.01 10.23
N THR A 68 -6.44 -1.73 11.32
CA THR A 68 -7.18 -1.51 12.57
C THR A 68 -6.88 -0.12 13.13
N PRO A 69 -7.70 0.43 14.05
CA PRO A 69 -7.43 1.74 14.65
C PRO A 69 -6.02 1.87 15.26
N ASP A 70 -5.53 0.85 15.96
CA ASP A 70 -4.19 0.86 16.57
C ASP A 70 -3.08 0.81 15.52
N GLN A 71 -3.28 0.02 14.46
CA GLN A 71 -2.35 -0.04 13.33
C GLN A 71 -2.30 1.29 12.59
N ARG A 72 -3.45 1.94 12.37
CA ARG A 72 -3.52 3.23 11.69
C ARG A 72 -2.69 4.31 12.38
N VAL A 73 -2.61 4.30 13.71
CA VAL A 73 -1.73 5.24 14.45
C VAL A 73 -0.28 5.09 13.98
N VAL A 74 0.21 3.85 13.87
CA VAL A 74 1.60 3.59 13.48
C VAL A 74 1.81 3.81 11.98
N PHE A 75 0.96 3.23 11.13
CA PHE A 75 1.16 3.18 9.68
C PHE A 75 0.71 4.43 8.92
N VAL A 76 -0.14 5.27 9.54
CA VAL A 76 -0.67 6.47 8.88
C VAL A 76 -0.33 7.71 9.68
N THR A 77 -0.76 7.80 10.94
CA THR A 77 -0.60 9.03 11.74
C THR A 77 0.87 9.32 11.99
N ASP A 78 1.61 8.37 12.57
CA ASP A 78 3.04 8.53 12.83
C ASP A 78 3.80 8.70 11.51
N TYR A 79 3.40 8.01 10.44
CA TYR A 79 4.01 8.11 9.11
C TYR A 79 3.97 9.54 8.56
N GLN A 80 2.82 10.21 8.67
CA GLN A 80 2.57 11.56 8.16
C GLN A 80 3.32 12.66 8.90
N GLU A 81 3.80 12.41 10.13
CA GLU A 81 4.52 13.40 10.94
C GLU A 81 6.00 13.58 10.55
N GLY A 82 6.51 12.80 9.59
CA GLY A 82 7.89 12.92 9.11
C GLY A 82 8.55 11.63 8.62
N PRO A 83 8.24 10.43 9.17
CA PRO A 83 8.79 9.17 8.70
C PRO A 83 8.71 8.94 7.19
N TYR A 84 7.67 9.44 6.52
CA TYR A 84 7.55 9.36 5.05
C TYR A 84 8.74 9.96 4.29
N LEU A 85 9.43 10.97 4.85
CA LEU A 85 10.60 11.58 4.22
C LEU A 85 11.77 10.59 4.08
N LEU A 86 11.76 9.49 4.83
CA LEU A 86 12.81 8.47 4.80
C LEU A 86 12.33 7.18 4.15
N ASP A 87 11.09 7.14 3.65
CA ASP A 87 10.53 5.99 2.95
C ASP A 87 11.06 5.93 1.50
N PRO A 88 11.71 4.82 1.09
CA PRO A 88 12.13 4.60 -0.28
C PRO A 88 11.01 4.75 -1.33
N LEU A 89 9.77 4.36 -1.02
CA LEU A 89 8.63 4.52 -1.94
C LEU A 89 8.29 6.00 -2.14
N TYR A 90 8.28 6.79 -1.06
CA TYR A 90 8.12 8.24 -1.17
C TYR A 90 9.26 8.87 -1.97
N GLN A 91 10.50 8.48 -1.68
CA GLN A 91 11.68 8.99 -2.40
C GLN A 91 11.62 8.65 -3.89
N ALA A 92 11.25 7.42 -4.24
CA ALA A 92 11.01 6.99 -5.62
C ALA A 92 9.97 7.89 -6.33
N CYS A 93 8.83 8.16 -5.67
CA CYS A 93 7.83 9.08 -6.21
C CYS A 93 8.36 10.51 -6.34
N ALA A 94 9.12 10.99 -5.35
CA ALA A 94 9.66 12.36 -5.33
C ALA A 94 10.75 12.57 -6.39
N GLU A 95 11.60 11.56 -6.61
CA GLU A 95 12.64 11.52 -7.64
C GLU A 95 12.10 11.29 -9.05
N ARG A 96 10.78 11.01 -9.17
CA ARG A 96 10.07 10.76 -10.44
C ARG A 96 10.69 9.62 -11.23
N ILE A 97 10.99 8.52 -10.54
CA ILE A 97 11.31 7.26 -11.24
C ILE A 97 10.12 6.84 -12.10
N ASP A 98 10.37 5.94 -13.07
CA ASP A 98 9.32 5.46 -13.97
C ASP A 98 8.12 4.90 -13.19
N PRO A 99 6.87 5.16 -13.60
CA PRO A 99 5.71 4.55 -12.96
C PRO A 99 5.76 3.03 -13.07
N GLY A 100 5.56 2.33 -11.96
CA GLY A 100 5.70 0.88 -11.93
C GLY A 100 5.33 0.28 -10.58
N LEU A 101 5.58 -1.02 -10.45
CA LEU A 101 5.42 -1.77 -9.22
C LEU A 101 6.80 -2.09 -8.66
N TYR A 102 7.10 -1.57 -7.48
CA TYR A 102 8.41 -1.67 -6.85
C TYR A 102 8.30 -2.43 -5.53
N ARG A 103 9.17 -3.42 -5.34
CA ARG A 103 9.36 -3.98 -4.00
C ARG A 103 10.23 -3.02 -3.22
N LEU A 104 9.85 -2.74 -1.97
CA LEU A 104 10.60 -1.85 -1.12
C LEU A 104 12.07 -2.27 -1.01
N ARG A 105 12.34 -3.58 -0.88
CA ARG A 105 13.71 -4.12 -0.78
C ARG A 105 14.58 -3.88 -2.02
N ASP A 106 13.99 -3.69 -3.20
CA ASP A 106 14.70 -3.52 -4.46
C ASP A 106 15.12 -2.06 -4.67
N ILE A 107 14.37 -1.11 -4.07
CA ILE A 107 14.63 0.34 -4.16
C ILE A 107 15.22 0.92 -2.87
N ALA A 108 15.14 0.19 -1.76
CA ALA A 108 15.71 0.61 -0.48
C ALA A 108 17.25 0.68 -0.59
N PRO A 109 17.88 1.75 -0.06
CA PRO A 109 19.33 1.87 -0.09
C PRO A 109 20.00 0.75 0.74
N ASP A 110 21.24 0.37 0.40
CA ASP A 110 21.99 -0.75 1.02
C ASP A 110 22.01 -0.74 2.56
N ARG A 111 21.94 0.45 3.18
CA ARG A 111 21.95 0.63 4.64
C ARG A 111 20.58 0.97 5.24
N PHE A 112 19.50 0.84 4.48
CA PHE A 112 18.15 1.12 4.95
C PHE A 112 17.82 0.31 6.22
N TYR A 113 18.06 -1.00 6.19
CA TYR A 113 17.87 -1.91 7.33
C TYR A 113 18.79 -1.62 8.54
N HIS A 114 19.81 -0.79 8.35
CA HIS A 114 20.76 -0.36 9.40
C HIS A 114 20.52 1.08 9.87
N SER A 115 19.61 1.82 9.24
CA SER A 115 19.30 3.19 9.59
C SER A 115 18.60 3.28 10.96
N GLU A 116 18.81 4.40 11.68
CA GLU A 116 18.04 4.68 12.90
C GLU A 116 16.54 4.76 12.63
N TYR A 117 16.15 5.18 11.42
CA TYR A 117 14.79 5.17 10.93
C TYR A 117 14.18 3.75 10.93
N TYR A 118 14.85 2.79 10.29
CA TYR A 118 14.38 1.41 10.26
C TYR A 118 14.30 0.80 11.67
N ARG A 119 15.27 1.12 12.53
CA ARG A 119 15.34 0.57 13.91
C ARG A 119 14.31 1.17 14.86
N SER A 120 13.94 2.45 14.69
CA SER A 120 13.02 3.17 15.59
C SER A 120 11.55 3.08 15.16
N TYR A 121 11.29 2.97 13.85
CA TYR A 121 9.94 2.98 13.28
C TYR A 121 9.59 1.68 12.58
N TYR A 122 10.35 1.28 11.54
CA TYR A 122 9.98 0.15 10.68
C TYR A 122 9.99 -1.20 11.41
N ARG A 123 10.90 -1.43 12.36
CA ARG A 123 10.88 -2.68 13.14
C ARG A 123 9.60 -2.84 13.98
N ARG A 124 8.96 -1.73 14.38
CA ARG A 124 7.71 -1.75 15.16
C ARG A 124 6.50 -2.11 14.29
N THR A 125 6.61 -1.95 12.97
CA THR A 125 5.52 -2.28 12.04
C THR A 125 5.40 -3.78 11.82
N GLY A 126 6.48 -4.55 11.97
CA GLY A 126 6.50 -5.99 11.71
C GLY A 126 6.34 -6.36 10.23
N LEU A 127 6.43 -5.39 9.31
CA LEU A 127 6.35 -5.62 7.87
C LEU A 127 7.52 -6.49 7.39
N SER A 128 7.18 -7.59 6.71
CA SER A 128 8.14 -8.52 6.12
C SER A 128 8.45 -8.20 4.65
N GLU A 129 7.46 -7.68 3.92
CA GLU A 129 7.54 -7.24 2.54
C GLU A 129 6.54 -6.11 2.30
N GLU A 130 6.91 -5.19 1.43
CA GLU A 130 6.06 -4.10 0.97
C GLU A 130 6.28 -3.87 -0.54
N ILE A 131 5.19 -3.62 -1.25
CA ILE A 131 5.18 -3.37 -2.69
C ILE A 131 4.32 -2.12 -2.93
N GLY A 132 4.85 -1.14 -3.69
CA GLY A 132 4.16 0.11 -4.01
C GLY A 132 4.50 0.66 -5.38
#